data_AF-A0A1E3YS54-F1
#
_entry.id   AF-A0A1E3YS54-F1
#
_cell.length_a   1.000
_cell.length_b   1.000
_cell.length_c   1.000
_cell.angle_alpha   90.00
_cell.angle_beta   90.00
_cell.angle_gamma   90.00
#
_symmetry.space_group_name_H-M   'P 1'
#
loop_
_entity.id
_entity.type
_entity.pdbx_description
1 polymer ?
#
loop_
_entity_poly.entity_id
_entity_poly.type
_entity_poly.pdbx_seq_one_letter_code
_entity_poly.pdbx_strand_id
1 'polypeptide(L)'
;MTSIAFKNIPCSRDSFYLRHASAVVDAEHHVTIGATRHGDAIRLSLSDNMLESHLLFTVEQARAVAAELLACADAHDAAQERA
;
A
#
# COMPACT_ATOMS: atom_id res chain seq x y z
N MET A 1 -12.82 13.85 6.61
CA MET A 1 -11.85 12.94 5.97
C MET A 1 -10.93 12.39 7.03
N THR A 2 -10.94 11.08 7.26
CA THR A 2 -9.93 10.40 8.08
C THR A 2 -8.65 10.31 7.26
N SER A 3 -7.61 11.02 7.68
CA SER A 3 -6.29 10.95 7.04
C SER A 3 -5.68 9.58 7.31
N ILE A 4 -5.36 8.84 6.25
CA ILE A 4 -4.64 7.57 6.35
C ILE A 4 -3.15 7.87 6.47
N ALA A 5 -2.49 7.32 7.49
CA ALA A 5 -1.07 7.52 7.73
C ALA A 5 -0.32 6.18 7.80
N PHE A 6 0.61 5.97 6.86
CA PHE A 6 1.49 4.81 6.87
C PHE A 6 2.58 4.96 7.94
N LYS A 7 2.75 3.90 8.74
CA LYS A 7 3.82 3.76 9.73
C LYS A 7 4.82 2.72 9.22
N ASN A 8 6.09 3.10 9.12
CA ASN A 8 7.14 2.14 8.78
C ASN A 8 7.33 1.16 9.95
N ILE A 9 7.37 -0.13 9.65
CA ILE A 9 7.60 -1.19 10.62
C ILE A 9 9.07 -1.61 10.48
N PRO A 10 9.89 -1.56 11.55
CA PRO A 10 11.29 -1.97 11.49
C PRO A 10 11.44 -3.41 11.02
N CYS A 11 12.22 -3.62 9.94
CA CYS A 11 12.54 -4.95 9.44
C CYS A 11 13.90 -5.41 9.98
N SER A 12 13.92 -6.50 10.74
CA SER A 12 15.17 -7.17 11.14
C SER A 12 15.84 -7.86 9.93
N ARG A 13 17.09 -8.31 10.11
CA ARG A 13 17.85 -9.02 9.06
C ARG A 13 17.16 -10.31 8.60
N ASP A 14 16.47 -10.97 9.52
CA ASP A 14 15.75 -12.23 9.26
C ASP A 14 14.28 -11.99 8.85
N SER A 15 13.87 -10.72 8.68
CA SER A 15 12.51 -10.39 8.23
C SER A 15 12.31 -10.73 6.77
N PHE A 16 11.11 -11.23 6.45
CA PHE A 16 10.65 -11.48 5.08
C PHE A 16 10.69 -10.22 4.20
N TYR A 17 10.53 -9.04 4.78
CA TYR A 17 10.55 -7.77 4.06
C TYR A 17 11.89 -7.04 4.23
N LEU A 18 12.34 -6.39 3.15
CA LEU A 18 13.41 -5.38 3.18
C LEU A 18 12.90 -4.05 3.72
N ARG A 19 11.65 -3.72 3.38
CA ARG A 19 10.92 -2.55 3.83
C ARG A 19 9.47 -2.93 4.01
N HIS A 20 8.86 -2.48 5.09
CA HIS A 20 7.47 -2.75 5.40
C HIS A 20 6.83 -1.53 6.05
N ALA A 21 5.60 -1.23 5.69
CA ALA A 21 4.79 -0.19 6.31
C ALA A 21 3.34 -0.65 6.42
N SER A 22 2.62 -0.11 7.39
CA SER A 22 1.19 -0.38 7.57
C SER A 22 0.39 0.88 7.84
N ALA A 23 -0.87 0.87 7.46
CA ALA A 23 -1.84 1.91 7.77
C ALA A 23 -3.17 1.30 8.16
N VAL A 24 -3.90 2.01 9.03
CA VAL A 24 -5.30 1.71 9.35
C VAL A 24 -6.15 2.52 8.39
N VAL A 25 -6.97 1.86 7.58
CA VAL A 25 -7.83 2.51 6.57
C VAL A 25 -9.13 2.96 7.22
N ASP A 26 -9.73 2.07 8.02
CA ASP A 26 -10.90 2.32 8.85
C ASP A 26 -10.85 1.46 10.12
N ALA A 27 -11.96 1.34 10.85
CA ALA A 27 -12.00 0.63 12.13
C ALA A 27 -11.67 -0.87 12.03
N GLU A 28 -11.80 -1.48 10.85
CA GLU A 28 -11.69 -2.93 10.67
C GLU A 28 -10.63 -3.33 9.63
N HIS A 29 -10.22 -2.42 8.76
CA HIS A 29 -9.30 -2.71 7.66
C HIS A 29 -7.89 -2.12 7.87
N HIS A 30 -6.91 -2.98 7.64
CA HIS A 30 -5.49 -2.65 7.67
C HIS A 30 -4.86 -2.88 6.30
N VAL A 31 -4.10 -1.89 5.83
CA VAL A 31 -3.28 -2.05 4.62
C VAL A 31 -1.83 -2.17 5.02
N THR A 32 -1.15 -3.14 4.44
CA THR A 32 0.29 -3.31 4.56
C THR A 32 0.94 -3.25 3.18
N ILE A 33 2.11 -2.63 3.10
CA ILE A 33 2.91 -2.61 1.88
C ILE A 33 4.35 -2.92 2.22
N GLY A 34 4.99 -3.78 1.43
CA GLY A 34 6.38 -4.12 1.66
C GLY A 34 7.10 -4.63 0.42
N ALA A 35 8.40 -4.34 0.37
CA ALA A 35 9.31 -4.95 -0.59
C ALA A 35 9.83 -6.27 0.00
N THR A 36 9.59 -7.39 -0.68
CA THR A 36 10.02 -8.71 -0.21
C THR A 36 11.53 -8.84 -0.33
N ARG A 37 12.16 -9.53 0.62
CA ARG A 37 13.62 -9.75 0.64
C ARG A 37 14.06 -10.82 -0.35
N HIS A 38 13.24 -11.85 -0.52
CA HIS A 38 13.52 -12.99 -1.39
C HIS A 38 12.42 -13.03 -2.45
N GLY A 39 12.79 -12.66 -3.68
CA GLY A 39 11.83 -12.37 -4.75
C GLY A 39 11.72 -10.87 -4.95
N ASP A 40 12.01 -10.41 -6.16
CA ASP A 40 11.97 -9.00 -6.55
C ASP A 40 10.52 -8.50 -6.68
N ALA A 41 9.79 -8.52 -5.56
CA ALA A 41 8.37 -8.27 -5.51
C ALA A 41 8.00 -7.22 -4.46
N ILE A 42 7.00 -6.42 -4.79
CA ILE A 42 6.29 -5.54 -3.88
C ILE A 42 4.96 -6.22 -3.55
N ARG A 43 4.72 -6.47 -2.26
CA ARG A 43 3.45 -6.98 -1.76
C ARG A 43 2.64 -5.84 -1.19
N LEU A 44 1.40 -5.72 -1.65
CA LEU A 44 0.35 -4.92 -1.03
C LEU A 44 -0.66 -5.90 -0.44
N SER A 45 -0.98 -5.76 0.85
CA SER A 45 -1.99 -6.60 1.50
C SER A 45 -3.07 -5.73 2.12
N LEU A 46 -4.32 -6.19 1.99
CA LEU A 46 -5.46 -5.68 2.74
C LEU A 46 -5.90 -6.81 3.67
N SER A 47 -5.87 -6.55 4.96
CA SER A 47 -6.34 -7.49 5.98
C SER A 47 -7.51 -6.89 6.75
N ASP A 48 -8.49 -7.74 7.03
CA ASP A 48 -9.56 -7.51 8.00
C ASP A 48 -9.54 -8.60 9.08
N ASN A 49 -10.55 -8.63 9.95
CA ASN A 49 -10.61 -9.55 11.10
C ASN A 49 -10.57 -11.04 10.73
N MET A 50 -10.87 -11.44 9.48
CA MET A 50 -10.93 -12.86 9.06
C MET A 50 -10.38 -13.15 7.66
N LEU A 51 -10.09 -12.13 6.84
CA LEU A 51 -9.62 -12.28 5.47
C LEU A 51 -8.37 -11.43 5.23
N GLU A 52 -7.43 -12.00 4.50
CA GLU A 52 -6.25 -11.30 4.01
C GLU A 52 -6.16 -11.50 2.49
N SER A 53 -6.16 -10.38 1.77
CA SER A 53 -5.95 -10.35 0.32
C SER A 53 -4.58 -9.77 0.03
N HIS A 54 -3.84 -10.40 -0.88
CA HIS A 54 -2.52 -9.94 -1.30
C HIS A 54 -2.46 -9.70 -2.80
N LEU A 55 -1.85 -8.58 -3.17
CA LEU A 55 -1.40 -8.30 -4.52
C LEU A 55 0.14 -8.32 -4.53
N LEU A 56 0.70 -9.02 -5.51
CA LEU A 56 2.14 -9.11 -5.73
C LEU A 56 2.46 -8.48 -7.07
N PHE A 57 3.39 -7.53 -7.05
CA PHE A 57 3.86 -6.79 -8.21
C PHE A 57 5.36 -6.97 -8.35
N THR A 58 5.87 -6.96 -9.58
CA THR A 58 7.27 -6.61 -9.79
C THR A 58 7.50 -5.14 -9.45
N VAL A 59 8.76 -4.71 -9.34
CA VAL A 59 9.09 -3.29 -9.09
C VAL A 59 8.52 -2.38 -10.18
N GLU A 60 8.58 -2.79 -11.45
CA GLU A 60 8.06 -2.01 -12.57
C GLU A 60 6.53 -1.89 -12.52
N GLN A 61 5.84 -3.01 -12.28
CA GLN A 61 4.38 -3.02 -12.13
C GLN A 61 3.93 -2.16 -10.95
N ALA A 62 4.63 -2.22 -9.81
CA ALA A 62 4.32 -1.41 -8.64
C ALA A 62 4.43 0.10 -8.94
N ARG A 63 5.45 0.51 -9.72
CA ARG A 63 5.61 1.91 -10.14
C ARG A 63 4.48 2.35 -11.07
N ALA A 64 4.12 1.52 -12.04
CA ALA A 64 3.03 1.82 -12.97
C ALA A 64 1.69 1.97 -12.23
N VAL A 65 1.37 1.05 -11.31
CA VAL A 65 0.16 1.12 -10.49
C VAL A 65 0.15 2.37 -9.60
N ALA A 66 1.28 2.69 -8.95
CA ALA A 66 1.38 3.89 -8.12
C ALA A 66 1.17 5.19 -8.93
N ALA A 67 1.69 5.26 -10.16
CA ALA A 67 1.49 6.41 -11.04
C ALA A 67 0.02 6.58 -11.42
N GLU A 68 -0.66 5.49 -11.75
CA GLU A 68 -2.09 5.53 -12.10
C GLU A 68 -2.95 5.92 -10.89
N LEU A 69 -2.65 5.38 -9.70
CA LEU A 69 -3.35 5.77 -8.46
C LEU A 69 -3.23 7.26 -8.16
N LEU A 70 -2.04 7.84 -8.37
CA LEU A 70 -1.83 9.28 -8.20
C LEU A 70 -2.64 10.08 -9.23
N ALA A 71 -2.59 9.69 -10.51
CA ALA A 71 -3.37 10.36 -11.55
C ALA A 71 -4.88 10.31 -11.29
N CYS A 72 -5.40 9.19 -10.77
CA CYS A 72 -6.81 9.09 -10.37
C CYS A 72 -7.16 10.02 -9.21
N ALA A 73 -6.29 10.17 -8.22
CA ALA A 73 -6.50 11.08 -7.10
C ALA A 73 -6.51 12.54 -7.58
N ASP A 74 -5.53 12.93 -8.38
CA ASP A 74 -5.43 14.28 -8.95
C ASP A 74 -6.68 14.62 -9.81
N ALA A 75 -7.15 13.67 -10.61
CA ALA A 75 -8.36 13.84 -11.42
C ALA A 75 -9.63 14.00 -10.56
N HIS A 76 -9.71 13.30 -9.42
CA HIS A 76 -10.82 13.43 -8.49
C HIS A 76 -10.86 14.81 -7.85
N ASP A 77 -9.73 15.28 -7.30
CA ASP A 77 -9.62 16.59 -6.64
C ASP A 77 -9.93 17.73 -7.63
N ALA A 78 -9.37 17.66 -8.85
CA ALA A 78 -9.63 18.65 -9.90
C ALA A 78 -11.11 18.69 -10.34
N ALA A 79 -11.85 17.59 -10.21
CA ALA A 79 -13.29 17.57 -10.47
C ALA A 79 -14.09 18.22 -9.34
N GLN A 80 -13.66 18.06 -8.08
CA GLN A 80 -14.33 18.66 -6.92
C GLN A 80 -14.11 20.18 -6.84
N GLU A 81 -12.96 20.69 -7.25
CA GLU A 81 -12.69 22.14 -7.29
C GLU A 81 -13.48 22.91 -8.36
N ARG A 82 -14.06 22.20 -9.33
CA ARG A 82 -14.86 22.77 -10.44
C ARG A 82 -16.37 22.78 -10.16
N ALA A 83 -16.83 22.16 -9.08
CA ALA A 83 -18.24 22.06 -8.68
C ALA A 83 -18.60 23.12 -7.64
#